data_AF-A0A931U751-F1
#
_entry.id   AF-A0A931U751-F1
#
_cell.length_a   1.000
_cell.length_b   1.000
_cell.length_c   1.000
_cell.angle_alpha   90.00
_cell.angle_beta   90.00
_cell.angle_gamma   90.00
#
_symmetry.space_group_name_H-M   'P 1'
#
loop_
_entity.id
_entity.type
_entity.pdbx_description
1 polymer ?
#
loop_
_entity_poly.entity_id
_entity_poly.type
_entity_poly.pdbx_seq_one_letter_code
_entity_poly.pdbx_strand_id
1 'polypeptide(L)'
;MKLSIIARSTTWHTDQLVSEGEKRGVTVEVINVKSLNGLAGTIDKLGEVVLWRSSSLPMPLSRTVFINAVSSKKNIFNEVIGTNPLVPFKFYQQKLVNPLRTITGIPTYQFRGIKGLNESIKKGFLKYPFVAKKNLSARGEGVFKITSVNQIAEYKINFKDYIFQNFVKNDGDFRVLVLGGIALGIIKRTKGSDEFRNNISLGGTALDMKDLPEAGDLKNKAVSLASKFRLQFCGVDFIFDQEENIYRFMEINSVPQWQGFSAATGVNVAEKVIDFVVSLSEKNTIKLPAQISNYYNRFSEFLPNHQAFHYWSRLWLYNHDSVARLKLDSLKNWYLGKGDIDKRIKDLTTTTAHKDDPLTLRKAHYQKYPKLLKYSSILFWWLMAKKIYGEDVSTDIELVAPKTEILRLYQTVLEDNEAIKILSSGATNFFYLVGEYLKIKIDTKKLFDLSETVKIKVDREIIKREFYFLSHLIIGETCFYTKKNLSDAETCMRAVKRMEQIIRDSYFRISLDMKFEFIVCCQILDYKSGLEGIIDGETERSLSVSGNFLVDTHNAWIHGFGHKFARSEHRNVLYLMIDNKK
;
A
#
# COMPACT_ATOMS: atom_id res chain seq x y z
N MET A 1 -8.98 -12.15 24.69
CA MET A 1 -8.10 -12.61 23.62
C MET A 1 -6.76 -13.02 24.20
N LYS A 2 -6.16 -14.11 23.69
CA LYS A 2 -4.82 -14.58 24.09
C LYS A 2 -3.86 -14.64 22.90
N LEU A 3 -2.64 -14.11 23.07
CA LEU A 3 -1.51 -14.22 22.14
C LEU A 3 -0.46 -15.17 22.72
N SER A 4 -0.05 -16.19 21.96
CA SER A 4 1.08 -17.05 22.32
C SER A 4 2.32 -16.73 21.48
N ILE A 5 3.41 -16.33 22.13
CA ILE A 5 4.69 -16.05 21.49
C ILE A 5 5.61 -17.27 21.64
N ILE A 6 6.01 -17.87 20.53
CA ILE A 6 6.96 -18.98 20.52
C ILE A 6 8.37 -18.44 20.33
N ALA A 7 9.19 -18.57 21.36
CA ALA A 7 10.57 -18.08 21.39
C ALA A 7 11.50 -19.13 22.04
N ARG A 8 12.81 -18.99 21.85
CA ARG A 8 13.80 -19.86 22.52
C ARG A 8 14.08 -19.40 23.96
N SER A 9 13.97 -18.10 24.17
CA SER A 9 14.11 -17.42 25.45
C SER A 9 13.30 -16.13 25.41
N THR A 10 13.00 -15.59 26.59
CA THR A 10 12.57 -14.21 26.74
C THR A 10 13.67 -13.26 26.26
N THR A 11 13.28 -12.20 25.55
CA THR A 11 14.18 -11.14 25.05
C THR A 11 13.47 -9.80 25.15
N TRP A 12 14.19 -8.69 25.01
CA TRP A 12 13.59 -7.36 25.01
C TRP A 12 12.40 -7.20 24.04
N HIS A 13 12.40 -7.92 22.90
CA HIS A 13 11.28 -7.88 21.95
C HIS A 13 10.01 -8.48 22.55
N THR A 14 10.14 -9.59 23.29
CA THR A 14 8.99 -10.26 23.90
C THR A 14 8.47 -9.47 25.07
N ASP A 15 9.34 -8.82 25.83
CA ASP A 15 8.95 -7.98 26.97
C ASP A 15 8.16 -6.74 26.52
N GLN A 16 8.60 -6.10 25.43
CA GLN A 16 7.82 -5.02 24.81
C GLN A 16 6.45 -5.48 24.34
N LEU A 17 6.36 -6.67 23.72
CA LEU A 17 5.08 -7.22 23.26
C LEU A 17 4.15 -7.57 24.43
N VAL A 18 4.68 -8.10 25.54
CA VAL A 18 3.91 -8.35 26.76
C VAL A 18 3.36 -7.04 27.32
N SER A 19 4.22 -6.03 27.50
CA SER A 19 3.80 -4.73 28.03
C SER A 19 2.76 -4.03 27.15
N GLU A 20 2.94 -4.02 25.82
CA GLU A 20 1.96 -3.42 24.91
C GLU A 20 0.68 -4.25 24.78
N GLY A 21 0.77 -5.56 25.04
CA GLY A 21 -0.38 -6.46 25.15
C GLY A 21 -1.26 -6.12 26.35
N GLU A 22 -0.65 -5.98 27.53
CA GLU A 22 -1.34 -5.61 28.77
C GLU A 22 -2.12 -4.29 28.62
N LYS A 23 -1.49 -3.27 28.04
CA LYS A 23 -2.13 -1.96 27.76
C LYS A 23 -3.37 -2.06 26.85
N ARG A 24 -3.46 -3.11 26.04
CA ARG A 24 -4.55 -3.36 25.08
C ARG A 24 -5.50 -4.48 25.52
N GLY A 25 -5.37 -4.97 26.75
CA GLY A 25 -6.19 -6.07 27.27
C GLY A 25 -5.93 -7.41 26.58
N VAL A 26 -4.75 -7.59 25.96
CA VAL A 26 -4.32 -8.84 25.31
C VAL A 26 -3.46 -9.61 26.29
N THR A 27 -3.88 -10.82 26.66
CA THR A 27 -3.04 -11.72 27.46
C THR A 27 -1.93 -12.28 26.57
N VAL A 28 -0.67 -11.92 26.86
CA VAL A 28 0.49 -12.38 26.10
C VAL A 28 1.25 -13.43 26.90
N GLU A 29 1.35 -14.64 26.36
CA GLU A 29 2.11 -15.74 26.95
C GLU A 29 3.35 -16.05 26.10
N VAL A 30 4.54 -16.00 26.71
CA VAL A 30 5.80 -16.39 26.05
C VAL A 30 6.08 -17.86 26.35
N ILE A 31 6.03 -18.69 25.31
CA ILE A 31 6.30 -20.12 25.40
C ILE A 31 7.74 -20.36 24.95
N ASN A 32 8.58 -20.68 25.92
CA ASN A 32 9.99 -20.97 25.71
C ASN A 32 10.19 -22.40 25.19
N VAL A 33 10.49 -22.51 23.91
CA VAL A 33 10.74 -23.78 23.22
C VAL A 33 12.23 -23.91 23.00
N LYS A 34 12.88 -24.79 23.77
CA LYS A 34 14.29 -25.20 23.53
C LYS A 34 14.39 -26.35 22.52
N SER A 35 13.35 -27.18 22.42
CA SER A 35 13.17 -28.29 21.49
C SER A 35 11.70 -28.51 21.18
N LEU A 36 11.36 -29.12 20.05
CA LEU A 36 9.95 -29.36 19.66
C LEU A 36 9.28 -30.54 20.38
N ASN A 37 10.03 -31.29 21.21
CA ASN A 37 9.49 -32.36 22.03
C ASN A 37 8.47 -31.80 23.05
N GLY A 38 7.24 -32.34 23.03
CA GLY A 38 6.16 -31.93 23.94
C GLY A 38 5.21 -30.86 23.40
N LEU A 39 5.45 -30.26 22.22
CA LEU A 39 4.56 -29.23 21.68
C LEU A 39 3.16 -29.74 21.29
N ALA A 40 2.99 -31.04 21.02
CA ALA A 40 1.69 -31.62 20.71
C ALA A 40 0.66 -31.38 21.83
N GLY A 41 1.06 -31.50 23.10
CA GLY A 41 0.21 -31.19 24.26
C GLY A 41 0.08 -29.69 24.57
N THR A 42 0.82 -28.84 23.85
CA THR A 42 0.79 -27.38 24.02
C THR A 42 -0.15 -26.71 23.01
N ILE A 43 -0.47 -27.36 21.88
CA ILE A 43 -1.31 -26.79 20.80
C ILE A 43 -2.65 -26.30 21.35
N ASP A 44 -3.33 -27.10 22.17
CA ASP A 44 -4.64 -26.73 22.71
C ASP A 44 -4.56 -25.60 23.75
N LYS A 45 -3.38 -25.37 24.34
CA LYS A 45 -3.12 -24.27 25.30
C LYS A 45 -2.76 -22.94 24.61
N LEU A 46 -2.49 -22.97 23.31
CA LEU A 46 -2.15 -21.77 22.54
C LEU A 46 -3.32 -20.80 22.48
N GLY A 47 -3.01 -19.50 22.51
CA GLY A 47 -3.97 -18.43 22.28
C GLY A 47 -4.57 -18.46 20.87
N GLU A 48 -5.55 -17.58 20.61
CA GLU A 48 -6.19 -17.43 19.30
C GLU A 48 -5.19 -17.07 18.20
N VAL A 49 -4.14 -16.33 18.58
CA VAL A 49 -3.06 -15.89 17.69
C VAL A 49 -1.72 -16.42 18.20
N VAL A 50 -0.89 -16.90 17.28
CA VAL A 50 0.44 -17.45 17.55
C VAL A 50 1.50 -16.66 16.78
N LEU A 51 2.51 -16.16 17.51
CA LEU A 51 3.61 -15.39 16.96
C LEU A 51 4.94 -16.14 17.13
N TRP A 52 5.56 -16.54 16.02
CA TRP A 52 6.86 -17.19 16.03
C TRP A 52 8.02 -16.18 15.98
N ARG A 53 8.84 -16.12 17.03
CA ARG A 53 9.98 -15.19 17.14
C ARG A 53 11.35 -15.86 17.21
N SER A 54 11.43 -17.19 17.16
CA SER A 54 12.72 -17.89 17.17
C SER A 54 13.31 -18.05 15.77
N SER A 55 14.47 -17.43 15.51
CA SER A 55 15.24 -17.64 14.28
C SER A 55 16.17 -18.87 14.33
N SER A 56 16.35 -19.48 15.51
CA SER A 56 17.41 -20.47 15.79
C SER A 56 16.91 -21.86 16.20
N LEU A 57 15.59 -22.10 16.18
CA LEU A 57 15.04 -23.43 16.40
C LEU A 57 15.34 -24.34 15.19
N PRO A 58 15.87 -25.55 15.40
CA PRO A 58 16.40 -26.39 14.33
C PRO A 58 15.29 -27.04 13.50
N MET A 59 15.60 -27.18 12.21
CA MET A 59 14.91 -27.90 11.15
C MET A 59 13.60 -27.30 10.59
N PRO A 60 13.58 -27.02 9.27
CA PRO A 60 12.35 -26.67 8.54
C PRO A 60 11.23 -27.68 8.73
N LEU A 61 11.54 -28.99 8.72
CA LEU A 61 10.54 -30.06 8.74
C LEU A 61 9.70 -30.03 10.03
N SER A 62 10.34 -29.88 11.17
CA SER A 62 9.69 -29.89 12.49
C SER A 62 8.87 -28.61 12.72
N ARG A 63 9.35 -27.46 12.19
CA ARG A 63 8.60 -26.20 12.16
C ARG A 63 7.39 -26.28 11.23
N THR A 64 7.52 -26.91 10.08
CA THR A 64 6.43 -27.15 9.12
C THR A 64 5.34 -28.01 9.75
N VAL A 65 5.71 -29.13 10.39
CA VAL A 65 4.74 -30.01 11.09
C VAL A 65 3.97 -29.24 12.16
N PHE A 66 4.67 -28.44 12.97
CA PHE A 66 4.02 -27.64 14.00
C PHE A 66 3.06 -26.58 13.41
N ILE A 67 3.53 -25.80 12.44
CA ILE A 67 2.71 -24.74 11.84
C ILE A 67 1.47 -25.35 11.20
N ASN A 68 1.60 -26.44 10.43
CA ASN A 68 0.45 -27.11 9.82
C ASN A 68 -0.55 -27.63 10.87
N ALA A 69 -0.08 -28.15 12.00
CA ALA A 69 -0.95 -28.63 13.07
C ALA A 69 -1.74 -27.48 13.74
N VAL A 70 -1.14 -26.29 13.86
CA VAL A 70 -1.76 -25.11 14.50
C VAL A 70 -2.63 -24.31 13.54
N SER A 71 -2.25 -24.21 12.26
CA SER A 71 -2.90 -23.39 11.22
C SER A 71 -4.37 -23.74 11.01
N SER A 72 -4.76 -24.99 11.25
CA SER A 72 -6.14 -25.44 11.13
C SER A 72 -7.07 -24.90 12.22
N LYS A 73 -6.51 -24.43 13.34
CA LYS A 73 -7.26 -24.04 14.54
C LYS A 73 -7.03 -22.59 14.96
N LYS A 74 -5.88 -21.99 14.63
CA LYS A 74 -5.41 -20.70 15.17
C LYS A 74 -4.83 -19.81 14.08
N ASN A 75 -4.83 -18.49 14.31
CA ASN A 75 -4.16 -17.53 13.44
C ASN A 75 -2.65 -17.54 13.70
N ILE A 76 -1.82 -17.71 12.67
CA ILE A 76 -0.35 -17.73 12.81
C ILE A 76 0.28 -16.56 12.07
N PHE A 77 1.12 -15.80 12.78
CA PHE A 77 1.97 -14.79 12.14
C PHE A 77 2.99 -15.42 11.21
N ASN A 78 3.04 -14.93 9.97
CA ASN A 78 3.96 -15.43 8.95
C ASN A 78 3.86 -16.96 8.77
N GLU A 79 2.63 -17.48 8.74
CA GLU A 79 2.33 -18.90 8.49
C GLU A 79 3.14 -19.50 7.32
N VAL A 80 3.41 -18.68 6.29
CA VAL A 80 4.21 -19.06 5.12
C VAL A 80 5.57 -19.67 5.47
N ILE A 81 6.15 -19.36 6.63
CA ILE A 81 7.46 -19.93 7.00
C ILE A 81 7.34 -21.44 7.31
N GLY A 82 6.14 -21.91 7.69
CA GLY A 82 5.86 -23.33 7.84
C GLY A 82 5.48 -24.00 6.53
N THR A 83 4.63 -23.35 5.73
CA THR A 83 4.14 -23.94 4.47
C THR A 83 5.13 -23.81 3.30
N ASN A 84 6.04 -22.85 3.36
CA ASN A 84 7.13 -22.67 2.41
C ASN A 84 8.47 -22.40 3.15
N PRO A 85 9.19 -23.46 3.52
CA PRO A 85 10.44 -23.35 4.28
C PRO A 85 11.59 -22.69 3.49
N LEU A 86 11.44 -22.44 2.18
CA LEU A 86 12.48 -21.82 1.36
C LEU A 86 12.52 -20.29 1.51
N VAL A 87 11.47 -19.66 2.05
CA VAL A 87 11.38 -18.19 2.19
C VAL A 87 12.60 -17.56 2.87
N PRO A 88 13.20 -18.13 3.93
CA PRO A 88 14.39 -17.56 4.58
C PRO A 88 15.69 -17.70 3.77
N PHE A 89 15.73 -18.52 2.71
CA PHE A 89 16.95 -18.78 1.95
C PHE A 89 17.21 -17.65 0.95
N LYS A 90 18.36 -16.98 1.08
CA LYS A 90 18.71 -15.80 0.27
C LYS A 90 18.73 -16.10 -1.23
N PHE A 91 19.16 -17.29 -1.64
CA PHE A 91 19.13 -17.70 -3.05
C PHE A 91 17.71 -17.80 -3.61
N TYR A 92 16.79 -18.38 -2.83
CA TYR A 92 15.37 -18.49 -3.20
C TYR A 92 14.74 -17.11 -3.33
N GLN A 93 15.03 -16.21 -2.37
CA GLN A 93 14.57 -14.83 -2.41
C GLN A 93 14.99 -14.13 -3.71
N GLN A 94 16.28 -14.20 -4.05
CA GLN A 94 16.81 -13.56 -5.26
C GLN A 94 16.22 -14.18 -6.54
N LYS A 95 16.05 -15.51 -6.60
CA LYS A 95 15.38 -16.18 -7.72
C LYS A 95 13.92 -15.75 -7.91
N LEU A 96 13.18 -15.49 -6.84
CA LEU A 96 11.80 -15.00 -6.94
C LEU A 96 11.72 -13.52 -7.34
N VAL A 97 12.74 -12.72 -7.02
CA VAL A 97 12.76 -11.28 -7.27
C VAL A 97 13.32 -10.94 -8.66
N ASN A 98 14.36 -11.64 -9.13
CA ASN A 98 15.00 -11.33 -10.42
C ASN A 98 14.06 -11.28 -11.64
N PRO A 99 12.98 -12.08 -11.73
CA PRO A 99 12.02 -11.97 -12.83
C PRO A 99 11.09 -10.74 -12.74
N LEU A 100 11.10 -9.99 -11.65
CA LEU A 100 10.21 -8.84 -11.45
C LEU A 100 10.72 -7.63 -12.22
N ARG A 101 9.86 -7.03 -13.06
CA ARG A 101 10.21 -5.83 -13.85
C ARG A 101 10.48 -4.59 -12.99
N THR A 102 9.81 -4.48 -11.84
CA THR A 102 9.83 -3.27 -11.01
C THR A 102 10.83 -3.32 -9.86
N ILE A 103 11.46 -4.47 -9.59
CA ILE A 103 12.35 -4.66 -8.44
C ILE A 103 13.59 -5.39 -8.93
N THR A 104 14.73 -4.72 -8.82
CA THR A 104 16.02 -5.29 -9.22
C THR A 104 16.64 -6.03 -8.05
N GLY A 105 16.92 -7.33 -8.22
CA GLY A 105 17.72 -8.10 -7.27
C GLY A 105 19.22 -7.88 -7.43
N ILE A 106 20.01 -8.60 -6.63
CA ILE A 106 21.45 -8.72 -6.82
C ILE A 106 21.72 -10.04 -7.53
N PRO A 107 22.44 -10.05 -8.67
CA PRO A 107 22.86 -11.29 -9.31
C PRO A 107 23.54 -12.21 -8.30
N THR A 108 22.98 -13.40 -8.12
CA THR A 108 23.35 -14.32 -7.04
C THR A 108 23.64 -15.69 -7.60
N TYR A 109 24.76 -16.26 -7.19
CA TYR A 109 25.27 -17.54 -7.68
C TYR A 109 25.48 -18.52 -6.54
N GLN A 110 25.34 -19.81 -6.87
CA GLN A 110 25.77 -20.92 -6.02
C GLN A 110 26.66 -21.83 -6.86
N PHE A 111 27.74 -22.32 -6.26
CA PHE A 111 28.66 -23.22 -6.92
C PHE A 111 28.72 -24.54 -6.17
N ARG A 112 29.02 -25.62 -6.88
CA ARG A 112 29.26 -26.94 -6.26
C ARG A 112 30.68 -27.06 -5.66
N GLY A 113 31.60 -26.18 -6.08
CA GLY A 113 32.98 -26.18 -5.64
C GLY A 113 33.82 -25.13 -6.36
N ILE A 114 35.12 -25.11 -6.05
CA ILE A 114 36.06 -24.06 -6.48
C ILE A 114 36.19 -23.92 -8.00
N LYS A 115 36.09 -25.04 -8.74
CA LYS A 115 36.17 -25.03 -10.22
C LYS A 115 35.09 -24.14 -10.84
N GLY A 116 33.84 -24.29 -10.38
CA GLY A 116 32.71 -23.49 -10.89
C GLY A 116 32.80 -22.01 -10.49
N LEU A 117 33.31 -21.70 -9.29
CA LEU A 117 33.59 -20.33 -8.88
C LEU A 117 34.63 -19.68 -9.82
N ASN A 118 35.75 -20.37 -10.06
CA ASN A 118 36.80 -19.88 -10.94
C ASN A 118 36.32 -19.67 -12.38
N GLU A 119 35.49 -20.56 -12.90
CA GLU A 119 34.89 -20.40 -14.22
C GLU A 119 33.96 -19.17 -14.29
N SER A 120 33.15 -18.94 -13.26
CA SER A 120 32.29 -17.75 -13.15
C SER A 120 33.09 -16.45 -13.11
N ILE A 121 34.25 -16.47 -12.47
CA ILE A 121 35.18 -15.33 -12.43
C ILE A 121 35.81 -15.11 -13.81
N LYS A 122 36.32 -16.16 -14.46
CA LYS A 122 36.91 -16.09 -15.80
C LYS A 122 35.93 -15.57 -16.86
N LYS A 123 34.65 -15.96 -16.75
CA LYS A 123 33.58 -15.49 -17.66
C LYS A 123 33.06 -14.08 -17.32
N GLY A 124 33.56 -13.45 -16.25
CA GLY A 124 33.17 -12.09 -15.85
C GLY A 124 31.81 -11.99 -15.16
N PHE A 125 31.14 -13.11 -14.84
CA PHE A 125 29.88 -13.10 -14.09
C PHE A 125 30.08 -12.67 -12.63
N LEU A 126 31.19 -13.11 -12.02
CA LEU A 126 31.65 -12.62 -10.72
C LEU A 126 32.95 -11.85 -10.89
N LYS A 127 33.05 -10.69 -10.26
CA LYS A 127 34.22 -9.81 -10.30
C LYS A 127 34.75 -9.58 -8.89
N TYR A 128 36.06 -9.41 -8.75
CA TYR A 128 36.64 -9.01 -7.48
C TYR A 128 36.44 -7.50 -7.24
N PRO A 129 36.21 -7.07 -5.98
CA PRO A 129 35.81 -7.92 -4.88
C PRO A 129 34.37 -8.45 -5.06
N PHE A 130 34.08 -9.65 -4.56
CA PHE A 130 32.71 -10.17 -4.45
C PHE A 130 32.37 -10.49 -3.00
N VAL A 131 31.10 -10.76 -2.71
CA VAL A 131 30.60 -11.14 -1.38
C VAL A 131 30.25 -12.62 -1.36
N ALA A 132 30.79 -13.36 -0.39
CA ALA A 132 30.33 -14.69 -0.03
C ALA A 132 29.49 -14.60 1.25
N LYS A 133 28.21 -14.99 1.20
CA LYS A 133 27.33 -14.96 2.37
C LYS A 133 26.60 -16.27 2.59
N LYS A 134 26.44 -16.70 3.84
CA LYS A 134 25.60 -17.85 4.18
C LYS A 134 24.19 -17.67 3.63
N ASN A 135 23.72 -18.69 2.91
CA ASN A 135 22.40 -18.75 2.31
C ASN A 135 21.30 -18.71 3.38
N LEU A 136 21.59 -19.28 4.56
CA LEU A 136 20.77 -19.22 5.75
C LEU A 136 21.62 -18.73 6.93
N SER A 137 21.44 -17.47 7.32
CA SER A 137 22.02 -16.88 8.53
C SER A 137 21.32 -15.57 8.85
N ALA A 138 21.42 -15.15 10.12
CA ALA A 138 20.98 -13.85 10.60
C ALA A 138 22.18 -13.03 11.12
N ARG A 139 21.98 -11.73 11.33
CA ARG A 139 22.95 -10.81 11.99
C ARG A 139 24.31 -10.62 11.29
N GLY A 140 24.43 -10.99 10.02
CA GLY A 140 25.66 -10.77 9.26
C GLY A 140 26.80 -11.75 9.57
N GLU A 141 26.54 -12.80 10.36
CA GLU A 141 27.49 -13.89 10.56
C GLU A 141 27.66 -14.71 9.27
N GLY A 142 28.93 -14.98 8.92
CA GLY A 142 29.28 -15.69 7.69
C GLY A 142 29.05 -14.87 6.42
N VAL A 143 29.37 -13.57 6.46
CA VAL A 143 29.39 -12.67 5.30
C VAL A 143 30.82 -12.16 5.14
N PHE A 144 31.45 -12.45 4.00
CA PHE A 144 32.85 -12.14 3.72
C PHE A 144 32.97 -11.36 2.42
N LYS A 145 33.78 -10.30 2.42
CA LYS A 145 34.25 -9.64 1.21
C LYS A 145 35.49 -10.38 0.71
N ILE A 146 35.38 -10.97 -0.47
CA ILE A 146 36.40 -11.79 -1.10
C ILE A 146 37.13 -10.94 -2.15
N THR A 147 38.42 -10.73 -1.94
CA THR A 147 39.35 -10.04 -2.84
C THR A 147 40.29 -11.01 -3.56
N SER A 148 40.40 -12.25 -3.07
CA SER A 148 41.17 -13.33 -3.69
C SER A 148 40.56 -14.70 -3.40
N VAL A 149 40.69 -15.65 -4.33
CA VAL A 149 40.15 -17.00 -4.20
C VAL A 149 40.71 -17.77 -2.99
N ASN A 150 41.93 -17.45 -2.53
CA ASN A 150 42.56 -18.11 -1.38
C ASN A 150 41.73 -17.93 -0.09
N GLN A 151 41.04 -16.79 0.02
CA GLN A 151 40.17 -16.47 1.16
C GLN A 151 38.99 -17.44 1.32
N ILE A 152 38.63 -18.18 0.26
CA ILE A 152 37.60 -19.23 0.36
C ILE A 152 38.03 -20.33 1.33
N ALA A 153 39.30 -20.75 1.27
CA ALA A 153 39.85 -21.74 2.18
C ALA A 153 40.12 -21.15 3.57
N GLU A 154 40.68 -19.94 3.65
CA GLU A 154 40.98 -19.25 4.92
C GLU A 154 39.73 -19.05 5.77
N TYR A 155 38.63 -18.58 5.16
CA TYR A 155 37.35 -18.38 5.85
C TYR A 155 36.52 -19.67 5.97
N LYS A 156 37.06 -20.83 5.54
CA LYS A 156 36.42 -22.14 5.59
C LYS A 156 35.01 -22.12 4.97
N ILE A 157 34.87 -21.48 3.80
CA ILE A 157 33.58 -21.32 3.13
C ILE A 157 33.14 -22.66 2.53
N ASN A 158 32.05 -23.22 3.07
CA ASN A 158 31.39 -24.38 2.49
C ASN A 158 30.44 -23.96 1.36
N PHE A 159 30.78 -24.30 0.13
CA PHE A 159 30.00 -23.96 -1.07
C PHE A 159 28.51 -24.32 -1.00
N LYS A 160 28.14 -25.39 -0.28
CA LYS A 160 26.73 -25.82 -0.12
C LYS A 160 25.89 -24.83 0.69
N ASP A 161 26.53 -24.12 1.62
CA ASP A 161 25.85 -23.26 2.59
C ASP A 161 25.92 -21.78 2.20
N TYR A 162 26.67 -21.42 1.16
CA TYR A 162 26.94 -20.04 0.77
C TYR A 162 26.36 -19.68 -0.60
N ILE A 163 26.10 -18.40 -0.76
CA ILE A 163 25.80 -17.75 -2.03
C ILE A 163 26.86 -16.69 -2.31
N PHE A 164 27.06 -16.38 -3.58
CA PHE A 164 28.08 -15.46 -4.07
C PHE A 164 27.42 -14.35 -4.88
N GLN A 165 27.79 -13.10 -4.62
CA GLN A 165 27.22 -11.90 -5.25
C GLN A 165 28.35 -10.90 -5.55
N ASN A 166 28.27 -10.16 -6.66
CA ASN A 166 29.20 -9.05 -6.87
C ASN A 166 29.09 -8.04 -5.72
N PHE A 167 30.23 -7.46 -5.32
CA PHE A 167 30.22 -6.41 -4.32
C PHE A 167 29.55 -5.17 -4.90
N VAL A 168 28.55 -4.65 -4.19
CA VAL A 168 27.84 -3.43 -4.57
C VAL A 168 28.45 -2.27 -3.81
N LYS A 169 29.01 -1.28 -4.51
CA LYS A 169 29.56 -0.07 -3.88
C LYS A 169 28.40 0.76 -3.30
N ASN A 170 28.47 1.03 -1.99
CA ASN A 170 27.38 1.63 -1.21
C ASN A 170 27.90 2.39 0.02
N ASP A 171 27.07 3.31 0.52
CA ASP A 171 27.28 4.09 1.75
C ASP A 171 26.34 3.69 2.90
N GLY A 172 25.58 2.60 2.73
CA GLY A 172 24.58 2.15 3.67
C GLY A 172 23.57 1.20 3.02
N ASP A 173 22.69 0.65 3.84
CA ASP A 173 21.54 -0.11 3.37
C ASP A 173 20.24 0.48 3.94
N PHE A 174 19.14 0.27 3.24
CA PHE A 174 17.83 0.79 3.58
C PHE A 174 16.94 -0.34 4.06
N ARG A 175 16.40 -0.22 5.27
CA ARG A 175 15.47 -1.19 5.83
C ARG A 175 14.07 -0.60 5.90
N VAL A 176 13.12 -1.31 5.30
CA VAL A 176 11.69 -1.04 5.45
C VAL A 176 11.08 -2.12 6.33
N LEU A 177 10.46 -1.73 7.45
CA LEU A 177 9.62 -2.66 8.21
C LEU A 177 8.21 -2.67 7.63
N VAL A 178 7.71 -3.86 7.33
CA VAL A 178 6.36 -4.08 6.80
C VAL A 178 5.56 -4.92 7.78
N LEU A 179 4.37 -4.46 8.13
CA LEU A 179 3.40 -5.16 8.99
C LEU A 179 2.01 -5.11 8.32
N GLY A 180 1.35 -6.24 8.15
CA GLY A 180 -0.03 -6.30 7.62
C GLY A 180 -0.22 -5.71 6.23
N GLY A 181 0.82 -5.64 5.40
CA GLY A 181 0.78 -4.96 4.10
C GLY A 181 0.98 -3.44 4.18
N ILE A 182 1.48 -2.94 5.32
CA ILE A 182 1.76 -1.53 5.60
C ILE A 182 3.25 -1.38 5.85
N ALA A 183 3.90 -0.42 5.19
CA ALA A 183 5.27 -0.04 5.51
C ALA A 183 5.25 0.92 6.70
N LEU A 184 5.74 0.48 7.86
CA LEU A 184 5.77 1.26 9.10
C LEU A 184 6.76 2.45 9.01
N GLY A 185 7.71 2.39 8.08
CA GLY A 185 8.73 3.41 7.88
C GLY A 185 9.95 2.84 7.15
N ILE A 186 10.95 3.68 6.95
CA ILE A 186 12.20 3.33 6.29
C ILE A 186 13.36 3.97 7.04
N ILE A 187 14.41 3.20 7.29
CA ILE A 187 15.66 3.71 7.87
C ILE A 187 16.82 3.43 6.93
N LYS A 188 17.85 4.29 6.97
CA LYS A 188 19.17 3.99 6.44
C LYS A 188 20.05 3.53 7.58
N ARG A 189 20.73 2.41 7.39
CA ARG A 189 21.77 1.92 8.30
C ARG A 189 23.13 2.21 7.67
N THR A 190 24.00 2.87 8.42
CA THR A 190 25.36 3.20 7.99
C THR A 190 26.40 2.40 8.76
N LYS A 191 27.61 2.31 8.20
CA LYS A 191 28.74 1.53 8.73
C LYS A 191 29.32 2.19 9.99
N GLY A 192 29.92 1.38 10.86
CA GLY A 192 30.99 1.83 11.76
C GLY A 192 32.30 2.05 10.98
N SER A 193 33.28 2.72 11.57
CA SER A 193 34.49 3.23 10.88
C SER A 193 35.34 2.19 10.12
N ASP A 194 35.24 0.89 10.44
CA ASP A 194 36.10 -0.16 9.87
C ASP A 194 35.35 -1.42 9.36
N GLU A 195 34.04 -1.32 9.11
CA GLU A 195 33.17 -2.47 8.84
C GLU A 195 32.48 -2.32 7.47
N PHE A 196 32.58 -3.30 6.55
CA PHE A 196 31.89 -3.20 5.25
C PHE A 196 30.38 -3.50 5.35
N ARG A 197 29.94 -4.07 6.48
CA ARG A 197 28.54 -4.42 6.79
C ARG A 197 27.88 -3.25 7.51
N ASN A 198 26.60 -3.02 7.20
CA ASN A 198 25.83 -1.87 7.68
C ASN A 198 24.94 -2.19 8.90
N ASN A 199 25.11 -3.36 9.52
CA ASN A 199 24.22 -3.81 10.58
C ASN A 199 24.40 -2.97 11.85
N ILE A 200 23.30 -2.48 12.44
CA ILE A 200 23.29 -1.76 13.72
C ILE A 200 23.93 -2.59 14.85
N SER A 201 23.75 -3.92 14.82
CA SER A 201 24.37 -4.84 15.77
C SER A 201 25.91 -4.88 15.71
N LEU A 202 26.52 -4.23 14.72
CA LEU A 202 27.97 -4.13 14.50
C LEU A 202 28.46 -2.68 14.65
N GLY A 203 27.71 -1.82 15.37
CA GLY A 203 28.09 -0.42 15.62
C GLY A 203 27.60 0.59 14.57
N GLY A 204 26.75 0.17 13.63
CA GLY A 204 26.15 1.07 12.66
C GLY A 204 25.07 2.00 13.25
N THR A 205 24.91 3.20 12.70
CA THR A 205 23.82 4.13 13.08
C THR A 205 22.58 3.94 12.22
N ALA A 206 21.41 4.34 12.74
CA ALA A 206 20.14 4.31 12.01
C ALA A 206 19.57 5.73 11.88
N LEU A 207 19.22 6.11 10.65
CA LEU A 207 18.62 7.40 10.33
C LEU A 207 17.25 7.19 9.70
N ASP A 208 16.24 7.95 10.14
CA ASP A 208 14.93 7.97 9.50
C ASP A 208 15.06 8.56 8.08
N MET A 209 14.51 7.85 7.10
CA MET A 209 14.54 8.25 5.69
C MET A 209 13.16 8.62 5.17
N LYS A 210 12.21 9.01 6.05
CA LYS A 210 10.85 9.40 5.64
C LYS A 210 10.80 10.50 4.56
N ASP A 211 11.76 11.42 4.57
CA ASP A 211 11.85 12.57 3.67
C ASP A 211 12.70 12.32 2.42
N LEU A 212 13.25 11.09 2.26
CA LEU A 212 13.95 10.70 1.05
C LEU A 212 12.96 10.63 -0.14
N PRO A 213 13.27 11.24 -1.29
CA PRO A 213 12.37 11.22 -2.45
C PRO A 213 11.95 9.81 -2.87
N GLU A 214 12.86 8.84 -2.81
CA GLU A 214 12.60 7.44 -3.18
C GLU A 214 11.94 6.61 -2.06
N ALA A 215 11.75 7.17 -0.86
CA ALA A 215 11.15 6.44 0.27
C ALA A 215 9.78 5.85 -0.07
N GLY A 216 8.95 6.61 -0.80
CA GLY A 216 7.63 6.15 -1.22
C GLY A 216 7.72 4.90 -2.12
N ASP A 217 8.64 4.91 -3.09
CA ASP A 217 8.86 3.79 -4.00
C ASP A 217 9.45 2.57 -3.28
N LEU A 218 10.46 2.76 -2.42
CA LEU A 218 11.05 1.69 -1.62
C LEU A 218 10.04 1.03 -0.68
N LYS A 219 9.22 1.83 0.02
CA LYS A 219 8.11 1.33 0.84
C LYS A 219 7.12 0.51 0.01
N ASN A 220 6.77 0.98 -1.19
CA ASN A 220 5.88 0.27 -2.10
C ASN A 220 6.48 -1.04 -2.61
N LYS A 221 7.78 -1.08 -2.91
CA LYS A 221 8.51 -2.29 -3.30
C LYS A 221 8.56 -3.29 -2.15
N ALA A 222 8.84 -2.82 -0.93
CA ALA A 222 8.87 -3.65 0.28
C ALA A 222 7.53 -4.32 0.55
N VAL A 223 6.41 -3.58 0.50
CA VAL A 223 5.07 -4.15 0.65
C VAL A 223 4.76 -5.18 -0.43
N SER A 224 5.19 -4.92 -1.67
CA SER A 224 5.02 -5.89 -2.78
C SER A 224 5.82 -7.18 -2.54
N LEU A 225 7.06 -7.06 -2.04
CA LEU A 225 7.88 -8.21 -1.67
C LEU A 225 7.25 -8.98 -0.51
N ALA A 226 6.84 -8.30 0.57
CA ALA A 226 6.15 -8.93 1.69
C ALA A 226 4.92 -9.74 1.22
N SER A 227 4.11 -9.16 0.32
CA SER A 227 2.99 -9.88 -0.30
C SER A 227 3.43 -11.08 -1.15
N LYS A 228 4.46 -10.94 -2.01
CA LYS A 228 5.01 -12.02 -2.83
C LYS A 228 5.55 -13.18 -2.00
N PHE A 229 6.17 -12.88 -0.87
CA PHE A 229 6.67 -13.87 0.09
C PHE A 229 5.59 -14.29 1.12
N ARG A 230 4.36 -13.75 1.03
CA ARG A 230 3.23 -13.95 1.97
C ARG A 230 3.62 -13.75 3.44
N LEU A 231 4.48 -12.78 3.70
CA LEU A 231 4.89 -12.37 5.04
C LEU A 231 4.00 -11.23 5.53
N GLN A 232 3.44 -11.41 6.71
CA GLN A 232 2.63 -10.42 7.43
C GLN A 232 3.51 -9.45 8.22
N PHE A 233 4.67 -9.89 8.72
CA PHE A 233 5.63 -9.02 9.42
C PHE A 233 7.06 -9.32 8.98
N CYS A 234 7.74 -8.36 8.37
CA CYS A 234 9.10 -8.56 7.88
C CYS A 234 9.90 -7.26 7.78
N GLY A 235 11.23 -7.39 7.77
CA GLY A 235 12.14 -6.32 7.36
C GLY A 235 12.66 -6.58 5.96
N VAL A 236 12.46 -5.64 5.04
CA VAL A 236 12.97 -5.72 3.67
C VAL A 236 14.17 -4.80 3.55
N ASP A 237 15.30 -5.36 3.14
CA ASP A 237 16.55 -4.63 3.02
C ASP A 237 16.87 -4.36 1.55
N PHE A 238 17.17 -3.10 1.25
CA PHE A 238 17.66 -2.62 -0.04
C PHE A 238 19.06 -2.05 0.11
N ILE A 239 19.83 -2.07 -0.97
CA ILE A 239 21.14 -1.43 -1.03
C ILE A 239 21.16 -0.49 -2.23
N PHE A 240 21.72 0.70 -2.04
CA PHE A 240 21.90 1.64 -3.13
C PHE A 240 23.23 1.34 -3.83
N ASP A 241 23.14 0.97 -5.10
CA ASP A 241 24.28 0.73 -5.98
C ASP A 241 24.74 2.06 -6.55
N GLN A 242 25.85 2.58 -6.02
CA GLN A 242 26.40 3.88 -6.42
C GLN A 242 26.97 3.89 -7.85
N GLU A 243 27.34 2.72 -8.38
CA GLU A 243 27.91 2.62 -9.73
C GLU A 243 26.79 2.64 -10.78
N GLU A 244 25.70 1.94 -10.50
CA GLU A 244 24.56 1.82 -11.42
C GLU A 244 23.43 2.82 -11.11
N ASN A 245 23.56 3.61 -10.04
CA ASN A 245 22.58 4.59 -9.56
C ASN A 245 21.16 4.00 -9.34
N ILE A 246 21.08 2.79 -8.78
CA ILE A 246 19.82 2.08 -8.55
C ILE A 246 19.74 1.41 -7.18
N TYR A 247 18.52 1.26 -6.66
CA TYR A 247 18.26 0.44 -5.47
C TYR A 247 18.08 -1.02 -5.84
N ARG A 248 18.85 -1.89 -5.19
CA ARG A 248 18.76 -3.35 -5.34
C ARG A 248 18.18 -4.01 -4.09
N PHE A 249 17.32 -5.00 -4.27
CA PHE A 249 16.83 -5.85 -3.20
C PHE A 249 17.95 -6.76 -2.66
N MET A 250 18.22 -6.69 -1.36
CA MET A 250 19.28 -7.46 -0.70
C MET A 250 18.73 -8.74 -0.06
N GLU A 251 17.75 -8.61 0.84
CA GLU A 251 17.11 -9.72 1.55
C GLU A 251 15.78 -9.32 2.19
N ILE A 252 14.99 -10.32 2.56
CA ILE A 252 13.78 -10.15 3.38
C ILE A 252 13.88 -11.01 4.65
N ASN A 253 13.68 -10.37 5.80
CA ASN A 253 13.84 -10.92 7.14
C ASN A 253 12.47 -11.17 7.77
N SER A 254 12.09 -12.43 7.97
CA SER A 254 10.77 -12.83 8.48
C SER A 254 10.61 -12.76 10.01
N VAL A 255 11.71 -12.52 10.73
CA VAL A 255 11.73 -12.24 12.18
C VAL A 255 12.55 -10.97 12.39
N PRO A 256 12.05 -9.80 11.98
CA PRO A 256 12.82 -8.56 12.03
C PRO A 256 13.07 -8.12 13.47
N GLN A 257 14.17 -7.41 13.66
CA GLN A 257 14.46 -6.62 14.86
C GLN A 257 14.11 -5.16 14.59
N TRP A 258 13.59 -4.45 15.60
CA TRP A 258 13.08 -3.09 15.43
C TRP A 258 13.64 -2.06 16.42
N GLN A 259 14.55 -2.38 17.34
CA GLN A 259 15.03 -1.42 18.34
C GLN A 259 15.62 -0.16 17.69
N GLY A 260 16.59 -0.33 16.78
CA GLY A 260 17.17 0.81 16.07
C GLY A 260 16.20 1.47 15.08
N PHE A 261 15.18 0.75 14.60
CA PHE A 261 14.12 1.33 13.77
C PHE A 261 13.21 2.23 14.59
N SER A 262 12.73 1.76 15.74
CA SER A 262 11.89 2.53 16.67
C SER A 262 12.63 3.73 17.22
N ALA A 263 13.92 3.59 17.55
CA ALA A 263 14.74 4.70 18.01
C ALA A 263 14.90 5.80 16.94
N ALA A 264 15.10 5.43 15.68
CA ALA A 264 15.27 6.40 14.60
C ALA A 264 13.96 7.05 14.15
N THR A 265 12.87 6.29 14.08
CA THR A 265 11.59 6.73 13.50
C THR A 265 10.57 7.24 14.53
N GLY A 266 10.76 6.93 15.81
CA GLY A 266 9.77 7.15 16.87
C GLY A 266 8.59 6.18 16.84
N VAL A 267 8.52 5.25 15.88
CA VAL A 267 7.39 4.30 15.76
C VAL A 267 7.48 3.23 16.83
N ASN A 268 6.43 3.11 17.65
CA ASN A 268 6.27 2.00 18.60
C ASN A 268 5.85 0.72 17.86
N VAL A 269 6.83 -0.05 17.39
CA VAL A 269 6.58 -1.25 16.58
C VAL A 269 5.88 -2.35 17.39
N ALA A 270 6.15 -2.46 18.69
CA ALA A 270 5.48 -3.46 19.54
C ALA A 270 3.98 -3.19 19.65
N GLU A 271 3.59 -1.92 19.87
CA GLU A 271 2.20 -1.48 19.80
C GLU A 271 1.55 -1.89 18.48
N LYS A 272 2.18 -1.58 17.34
CA LYS A 272 1.59 -1.87 16.03
C LYS A 272 1.46 -3.37 15.78
N VAL A 273 2.40 -4.18 16.27
CA VAL A 273 2.29 -5.64 16.24
C VAL A 273 1.09 -6.11 17.06
N ILE A 274 0.86 -5.57 18.25
CA ILE A 274 -0.31 -5.93 19.06
C ILE A 274 -1.62 -5.45 18.41
N ASP A 275 -1.67 -4.24 17.86
CA ASP A 275 -2.83 -3.75 17.10
C ASP A 275 -3.18 -4.69 15.93
N PHE A 276 -2.15 -5.22 15.26
CA PHE A 276 -2.33 -6.20 14.19
C PHE A 276 -2.75 -7.58 14.72
N VAL A 277 -2.23 -8.01 15.88
CA VAL A 277 -2.69 -9.24 16.57
C VAL A 277 -4.18 -9.14 16.85
N VAL A 278 -4.65 -8.03 17.43
CA VAL A 278 -6.07 -7.79 17.70
C VAL A 278 -6.89 -7.91 16.42
N SER A 279 -6.45 -7.27 15.33
CA SER A 279 -7.15 -7.36 14.04
C SER A 279 -7.24 -8.79 13.50
N LEU A 280 -6.26 -9.65 13.76
CA LEU A 280 -6.31 -11.05 13.35
C LEU A 280 -7.34 -11.86 14.15
N SER A 281 -7.61 -11.55 15.43
CA SER A 281 -8.67 -12.24 16.19
C SER A 281 -10.08 -11.78 15.86
N GLU A 282 -10.21 -10.56 15.34
CA GLU A 282 -11.50 -10.04 14.87
C GLU A 282 -12.00 -10.79 13.62
N LYS A 283 -11.10 -11.52 12.95
CA LYS A 283 -11.44 -12.35 11.80
C LYS A 283 -12.45 -13.42 12.21
N ASN A 284 -13.59 -13.40 11.54
CA ASN A 284 -14.72 -14.30 11.74
C ASN A 284 -15.50 -14.09 13.05
N THR A 285 -15.14 -13.11 13.89
CA THR A 285 -15.92 -12.78 15.10
C THR A 285 -16.82 -11.56 14.90
N ILE A 286 -16.41 -10.64 14.03
CA ILE A 286 -17.19 -9.45 13.66
C ILE A 286 -17.39 -9.39 12.14
N LYS A 287 -18.38 -8.61 11.69
CA LYS A 287 -18.68 -8.43 10.25
C LYS A 287 -17.51 -7.75 9.53
N LEU A 288 -17.31 -8.11 8.26
CA LEU A 288 -16.20 -7.58 7.43
C LEU A 288 -16.10 -6.05 7.39
N PRO A 289 -17.20 -5.26 7.25
CA PRO A 289 -17.14 -3.80 7.33
C PRO A 289 -16.52 -3.29 8.64
N ALA A 290 -16.91 -3.87 9.78
CA ALA A 290 -16.33 -3.52 11.08
C ALA A 290 -14.85 -3.90 11.17
N GLN A 291 -14.44 -5.05 10.62
CA GLN A 291 -13.03 -5.45 10.54
C GLN A 291 -12.20 -4.41 9.76
N ILE A 292 -12.69 -3.99 8.59
CA ILE A 292 -12.02 -3.01 7.74
C ILE A 292 -11.95 -1.65 8.44
N SER A 293 -13.07 -1.17 8.99
CA SER A 293 -13.12 0.09 9.73
C SER A 293 -12.12 0.11 10.89
N ASN A 294 -12.13 -0.94 11.73
CA ASN A 294 -11.19 -1.07 12.84
C ASN A 294 -9.73 -1.10 12.37
N TYR A 295 -9.45 -1.75 11.24
CA TYR A 295 -8.11 -1.78 10.66
C TYR A 295 -7.64 -0.40 10.20
N TYR A 296 -8.47 0.35 9.46
CA TYR A 296 -8.13 1.71 9.04
C TYR A 296 -8.01 2.65 10.25
N ASN A 297 -8.84 2.50 11.28
CA ASN A 297 -8.74 3.29 12.51
C ASN A 297 -7.37 3.17 13.20
N ARG A 298 -6.81 1.95 13.22
CA ARG A 298 -5.51 1.63 13.83
C ARG A 298 -4.32 2.06 12.98
N PHE A 299 -4.44 2.00 11.65
CA PHE A 299 -3.28 2.11 10.76
C PHE A 299 -3.33 3.26 9.75
N SER A 300 -4.36 4.11 9.74
CA SER A 300 -4.47 5.22 8.80
C SER A 300 -3.34 6.23 8.89
N GLU A 301 -2.62 6.30 10.02
CA GLU A 301 -1.46 7.18 10.18
C GLU A 301 -0.32 6.86 9.20
N PHE A 302 -0.29 5.64 8.66
CA PHE A 302 0.68 5.22 7.65
C PHE A 302 0.21 5.51 6.21
N LEU A 303 -1.01 6.04 6.03
CA LEU A 303 -1.46 6.55 4.74
C LEU A 303 -0.81 7.92 4.49
N PRO A 304 -0.41 8.22 3.25
CA PRO A 304 -0.14 9.60 2.85
C PRO A 304 -1.32 10.51 3.21
N ASN A 305 -1.05 11.72 3.71
CA ASN A 305 -2.10 12.63 4.18
C ASN A 305 -3.23 12.85 3.17
N HIS A 306 -2.94 12.89 1.87
CA HIS A 306 -3.97 13.03 0.83
C HIS A 306 -4.90 11.81 0.74
N GLN A 307 -4.39 10.59 0.94
CA GLN A 307 -5.20 9.37 1.01
C GLN A 307 -5.97 9.29 2.31
N ALA A 308 -5.33 9.62 3.44
CA ALA A 308 -6.03 9.69 4.74
C ALA A 308 -7.19 10.70 4.69
N PHE A 309 -6.95 11.90 4.15
CA PHE A 309 -7.99 12.91 3.99
C PHE A 309 -9.11 12.42 3.07
N HIS A 310 -8.76 11.80 1.94
CA HIS A 310 -9.72 11.24 0.99
C HIS A 310 -10.62 10.14 1.58
N TYR A 311 -10.05 9.30 2.45
CA TYR A 311 -10.75 8.25 3.17
C TYR A 311 -11.73 8.84 4.19
N TRP A 312 -11.21 9.68 5.09
CA TRP A 312 -12.01 10.22 6.19
C TRP A 312 -13.04 11.24 5.70
N SER A 313 -12.74 12.04 4.68
CA SER A 313 -13.70 13.01 4.13
C SER A 313 -14.93 12.33 3.58
N ARG A 314 -14.82 11.17 2.93
CA ARG A 314 -15.98 10.43 2.43
C ARG A 314 -16.84 9.86 3.54
N LEU A 315 -16.24 9.22 4.55
CA LEU A 315 -17.01 8.68 5.68
C LEU A 315 -17.74 9.80 6.43
N TRP A 316 -17.09 10.94 6.61
CA TRP A 316 -17.71 12.12 7.22
C TRP A 316 -18.84 12.71 6.37
N LEU A 317 -18.57 12.99 5.08
CA LEU A 317 -19.54 13.66 4.21
C LEU A 317 -20.73 12.77 3.86
N TYR A 318 -20.51 11.46 3.70
CA TYR A 318 -21.56 10.52 3.30
C TYR A 318 -22.39 10.02 4.49
N ASN A 319 -21.73 9.67 5.61
CA ASN A 319 -22.35 8.98 6.75
C ASN A 319 -22.29 9.76 8.07
N HIS A 320 -21.66 10.93 8.12
CA HIS A 320 -21.42 11.69 9.35
C HIS A 320 -20.66 10.89 10.43
N ASP A 321 -19.72 10.04 10.00
CA ASP A 321 -18.91 9.22 10.90
C ASP A 321 -18.09 10.08 11.88
N SER A 322 -18.28 9.86 13.18
CA SER A 322 -17.67 10.67 14.24
C SER A 322 -16.17 10.43 14.39
N VAL A 323 -15.69 9.22 14.10
CA VAL A 323 -14.25 8.91 14.11
C VAL A 323 -13.58 9.61 12.94
N ALA A 324 -14.21 9.61 11.76
CA ALA A 324 -13.75 10.33 10.59
C ALA A 324 -13.62 11.84 10.86
N ARG A 325 -14.55 12.44 11.61
CA ARG A 325 -14.45 13.83 12.06
C ARG A 325 -13.16 14.10 12.85
N LEU A 326 -12.90 13.29 13.88
CA LEU A 326 -11.71 13.42 14.71
C LEU A 326 -10.41 13.26 13.90
N LYS A 327 -10.39 12.30 12.97
CA LYS A 327 -9.25 12.08 12.08
C LYS A 327 -9.04 13.26 11.12
N LEU A 328 -10.11 13.86 10.58
CA LEU A 328 -10.03 15.07 9.76
C LEU A 328 -9.50 16.26 10.57
N ASP A 329 -9.92 16.42 11.82
CA ASP A 329 -9.40 17.51 12.67
C ASP A 329 -7.88 17.45 12.84
N SER A 330 -7.31 16.24 12.97
CA SER A 330 -5.85 16.05 12.99
C SER A 330 -5.14 16.44 11.68
N LEU A 331 -5.88 16.41 10.55
CA LEU A 331 -5.37 16.77 9.22
C LEU A 331 -5.65 18.24 8.86
N LYS A 332 -6.38 19.00 9.68
CA LYS A 332 -6.84 20.36 9.37
C LYS A 332 -5.68 21.28 8.98
N ASN A 333 -4.64 21.35 9.80
CA ASN A 333 -3.50 22.26 9.56
C ASN A 333 -2.76 21.92 8.26
N TRP A 334 -2.52 20.63 8.01
CA TRP A 334 -1.92 20.16 6.75
C TRP A 334 -2.81 20.49 5.54
N TYR A 335 -4.12 20.24 5.65
CA TYR A 335 -5.03 20.43 4.53
C TYR A 335 -5.19 21.90 4.13
N LEU A 336 -5.25 22.78 5.13
CA LEU A 336 -5.38 24.23 4.95
C LEU A 336 -4.04 24.90 4.60
N GLY A 337 -2.91 24.20 4.69
CA GLY A 337 -1.59 24.80 4.46
C GLY A 337 -1.20 25.83 5.53
N LYS A 338 -1.68 25.67 6.79
CA LYS A 338 -1.36 26.62 7.86
C LYS A 338 0.14 26.68 8.09
N GLY A 339 0.71 27.88 7.99
CA GLY A 339 2.14 28.16 8.14
C GLY A 339 2.93 28.22 6.83
N ASP A 340 2.38 27.70 5.72
CA ASP A 340 3.02 27.76 4.39
C ASP A 340 1.98 27.50 3.28
N ILE A 341 1.18 28.53 2.99
CA ILE A 341 0.10 28.46 1.99
C ILE A 341 0.65 28.31 0.57
N ASP A 342 1.79 28.94 0.29
CA ASP A 342 2.46 28.88 -1.02
C ASP A 342 2.92 27.46 -1.32
N LYS A 343 3.51 26.77 -0.34
CA LYS A 343 3.83 25.34 -0.47
C LYS A 343 2.58 24.51 -0.71
N ARG A 344 1.49 24.77 0.00
CA ARG A 344 0.23 24.05 -0.21
C ARG A 344 -0.28 24.22 -1.65
N ILE A 345 -0.29 25.44 -2.17
CA ILE A 345 -0.69 25.72 -3.56
C ILE A 345 0.26 25.03 -4.54
N LYS A 346 1.57 25.07 -4.28
CA LYS A 346 2.57 24.36 -5.08
C LYS A 346 2.34 22.85 -5.08
N ASP A 347 2.05 22.24 -3.93
CA ASP A 347 1.78 20.80 -3.81
C ASP A 347 0.52 20.41 -4.60
N LEU A 348 -0.55 21.21 -4.51
CA LEU A 348 -1.79 20.99 -5.26
C LEU A 348 -1.56 21.06 -6.78
N THR A 349 -0.74 22.01 -7.23
CA THR A 349 -0.51 22.24 -8.66
C THR A 349 0.56 21.32 -9.27
N THR A 350 1.55 20.86 -8.50
CA THR A 350 2.59 19.92 -8.95
C THR A 350 2.12 18.47 -8.98
N THR A 351 1.29 18.04 -8.02
CA THR A 351 0.72 16.68 -7.98
C THR A 351 -0.11 16.37 -9.24
N THR A 352 -0.69 17.40 -9.87
CA THR A 352 -1.44 17.26 -11.12
C THR A 352 -0.59 17.15 -12.38
N ALA A 353 0.67 17.58 -12.34
CA ALA A 353 1.58 17.57 -13.49
C ALA A 353 2.26 16.19 -13.71
N HIS A 354 2.33 15.35 -12.68
CA HIS A 354 3.09 14.09 -12.67
C HIS A 354 2.26 12.79 -12.65
N LYS A 355 0.96 12.86 -12.94
CA LYS A 355 0.27 11.64 -13.36
C LYS A 355 0.52 11.49 -14.86
N ASP A 356 1.48 10.65 -15.21
CA ASP A 356 1.50 9.96 -16.50
C ASP A 356 0.12 9.31 -16.66
N ASP A 357 -0.81 10.01 -17.31
CA ASP A 357 -2.05 9.39 -17.74
C ASP A 357 -1.62 8.37 -18.80
N PRO A 358 -1.76 7.05 -18.55
CA PRO A 358 -1.40 6.05 -19.54
C PRO A 358 -2.22 6.22 -20.83
N LEU A 359 -3.31 6.99 -20.81
CA LEU A 359 -3.98 7.44 -22.01
C LEU A 359 -3.17 8.52 -22.73
N THR A 360 -2.39 8.10 -23.72
CA THR A 360 -1.82 8.94 -24.78
C THR A 360 -2.83 9.94 -25.34
N LEU A 361 -4.12 9.55 -25.40
CA LEU A 361 -5.23 10.36 -25.87
C LEU A 361 -5.54 11.57 -24.97
N ARG A 362 -5.53 11.41 -23.64
CA ARG A 362 -5.84 12.51 -22.71
C ARG A 362 -4.71 13.52 -22.62
N LYS A 363 -3.46 13.06 -22.80
CA LYS A 363 -2.26 13.90 -22.73
C LYS A 363 -2.36 15.11 -23.66
N ALA A 364 -2.80 14.92 -24.89
CA ALA A 364 -2.98 16.02 -25.86
C ALA A 364 -4.03 17.04 -25.39
N HIS A 365 -5.15 16.59 -24.81
CA HIS A 365 -6.18 17.50 -24.31
C HIS A 365 -5.76 18.21 -23.02
N TYR A 366 -5.03 17.56 -22.12
CA TYR A 366 -4.45 18.25 -20.96
C TYR A 366 -3.37 19.26 -21.36
N GLN A 367 -2.62 19.01 -22.44
CA GLN A 367 -1.69 19.99 -23.02
C GLN A 367 -2.44 21.17 -23.66
N LYS A 368 -3.60 20.93 -24.29
CA LYS A 368 -4.49 21.99 -24.79
C LYS A 368 -5.08 22.84 -23.64
N TYR A 369 -5.37 22.21 -22.49
CA TYR A 369 -5.97 22.85 -21.31
C TYR A 369 -5.11 22.69 -20.03
N PRO A 370 -3.89 23.27 -19.99
CA PRO A 370 -2.89 23.00 -18.94
C PRO A 370 -3.30 23.49 -17.55
N LYS A 371 -4.27 24.41 -17.48
CA LYS A 371 -4.81 24.98 -16.24
C LYS A 371 -5.96 24.14 -15.63
N LEU A 372 -6.57 23.23 -16.39
CA LEU A 372 -7.81 22.53 -15.99
C LEU A 372 -7.64 21.72 -14.71
N LEU A 373 -6.63 20.84 -14.64
CA LEU A 373 -6.39 20.01 -13.45
C LEU A 373 -5.92 20.83 -12.25
N LYS A 374 -5.12 21.88 -12.51
CA LYS A 374 -4.62 22.80 -11.48
C LYS A 374 -5.79 23.51 -10.80
N TYR A 375 -6.66 24.15 -11.58
CA TYR A 375 -7.84 24.84 -11.05
C TYR A 375 -8.85 23.88 -10.43
N SER A 376 -9.04 22.70 -11.01
CA SER A 376 -9.87 21.66 -10.37
C SER A 376 -9.35 21.29 -8.97
N SER A 377 -8.04 21.15 -8.81
CA SER A 377 -7.45 20.79 -7.50
C SER A 377 -7.56 21.93 -6.49
N ILE A 378 -7.39 23.18 -6.93
CA ILE A 378 -7.56 24.38 -6.10
C ILE A 378 -9.02 24.54 -5.66
N LEU A 379 -9.97 24.39 -6.59
CA LEU A 379 -11.40 24.49 -6.28
C LEU A 379 -11.89 23.33 -5.40
N PHE A 380 -11.34 22.13 -5.58
CA PHE A 380 -11.63 21.01 -4.70
C PHE A 380 -11.10 21.26 -3.28
N TRP A 381 -9.88 21.82 -3.16
CA TRP A 381 -9.31 22.24 -1.88
C TRP A 381 -10.21 23.27 -1.18
N TRP A 382 -10.68 24.29 -1.90
CA TRP A 382 -11.63 25.26 -1.39
C TRP A 382 -12.94 24.65 -0.92
N LEU A 383 -13.57 23.82 -1.75
CA LEU A 383 -14.85 23.19 -1.44
C LEU A 383 -14.76 22.43 -0.12
N MET A 384 -13.70 21.62 0.03
CA MET A 384 -13.50 20.82 1.22
C MET A 384 -13.09 21.65 2.43
N ALA A 385 -12.26 22.69 2.28
CA ALA A 385 -11.93 23.64 3.36
C ALA A 385 -13.20 24.26 3.95
N LYS A 386 -14.10 24.70 3.07
CA LYS A 386 -15.38 25.30 3.44
C LYS A 386 -16.35 24.28 4.06
N LYS A 387 -16.54 23.12 3.42
CA LYS A 387 -17.56 22.14 3.80
C LYS A 387 -17.19 21.28 5.01
N ILE A 388 -15.90 21.00 5.20
CA ILE A 388 -15.42 20.18 6.33
C ILE A 388 -14.96 21.07 7.48
N TYR A 389 -14.23 22.15 7.23
CA TYR A 389 -13.62 22.94 8.30
C TYR A 389 -14.31 24.29 8.56
N GLY A 390 -15.25 24.70 7.71
CA GLY A 390 -15.89 26.02 7.81
C GLY A 390 -14.95 27.18 7.45
N GLU A 391 -13.83 26.91 6.79
CA GLU A 391 -12.80 27.90 6.49
C GLU A 391 -12.94 28.38 5.05
N ASP A 392 -12.92 29.69 4.84
CA ASP A 392 -12.98 30.29 3.51
C ASP A 392 -11.59 30.69 3.02
N VAL A 393 -11.09 29.95 2.03
CA VAL A 393 -9.79 30.20 1.37
C VAL A 393 -9.94 30.91 0.02
N SER A 394 -11.08 31.55 -0.24
CA SER A 394 -11.36 32.18 -1.55
C SER A 394 -10.37 33.30 -1.91
N THR A 395 -9.85 34.02 -0.92
CA THR A 395 -8.83 35.05 -1.13
C THR A 395 -7.54 34.45 -1.69
N ASP A 396 -7.12 33.30 -1.17
CA ASP A 396 -5.92 32.58 -1.64
C ASP A 396 -6.10 32.01 -3.04
N ILE A 397 -7.32 31.58 -3.39
CA ILE A 397 -7.66 31.12 -4.73
C ILE A 397 -7.49 32.26 -5.74
N GLU A 398 -7.99 33.46 -5.43
CA GLU A 398 -7.97 34.58 -6.38
C GLU A 398 -6.54 34.97 -6.79
N LEU A 399 -5.55 34.74 -5.91
CA LEU A 399 -4.14 34.98 -6.20
C LEU A 399 -3.56 34.05 -7.28
N VAL A 400 -4.08 32.81 -7.39
CA VAL A 400 -3.46 31.76 -8.21
C VAL A 400 -4.37 31.17 -9.28
N ALA A 401 -5.67 31.41 -9.16
CA ALA A 401 -6.71 31.04 -10.10
C ALA A 401 -7.82 32.13 -10.08
N PRO A 402 -7.57 33.29 -10.70
CA PRO A 402 -8.55 34.38 -10.72
C PRO A 402 -9.89 33.94 -11.29
N LYS A 403 -11.00 34.45 -10.74
CA LYS A 403 -12.35 34.07 -11.18
C LYS A 403 -12.58 34.26 -12.68
N THR A 404 -12.03 35.33 -13.25
CA THR A 404 -12.09 35.62 -14.69
C THR A 404 -11.38 34.57 -15.53
N GLU A 405 -10.23 34.08 -15.08
CA GLU A 405 -9.50 33.02 -15.77
C GLU A 405 -10.20 31.66 -15.65
N ILE A 406 -10.74 31.35 -14.47
CA ILE A 406 -11.55 30.14 -14.26
C ILE A 406 -12.77 30.14 -15.19
N LEU A 407 -13.50 31.26 -15.24
CA LEU A 407 -14.68 31.39 -16.09
C LEU A 407 -14.33 31.27 -17.58
N ARG A 408 -13.25 31.92 -18.02
CA ARG A 408 -12.77 31.81 -19.40
C ARG A 408 -12.42 30.37 -19.76
N LEU A 409 -11.69 29.67 -18.89
CA LEU A 409 -11.35 28.27 -19.10
C LEU A 409 -12.60 27.38 -19.13
N TYR A 410 -13.55 27.62 -18.24
CA TYR A 410 -14.85 26.95 -18.23
C TYR A 410 -15.57 27.08 -19.58
N GLN A 411 -15.71 28.30 -20.09
CA GLN A 411 -16.37 28.57 -21.38
C GLN A 411 -15.64 27.87 -22.54
N THR A 412 -14.31 28.00 -22.61
CA THR A 412 -13.51 27.39 -23.69
C THR A 412 -13.57 25.86 -23.69
N VAL A 413 -13.64 25.22 -22.52
CA VAL A 413 -13.76 23.76 -22.41
C VAL A 413 -15.21 23.31 -22.69
N LEU A 414 -16.21 24.10 -22.30
CA LEU A 414 -17.63 23.80 -22.52
C LEU A 414 -18.03 23.77 -24.01
N GLU A 415 -17.28 24.48 -24.86
CA GLU A 415 -17.42 24.51 -26.32
C GLU A 415 -16.71 23.33 -27.03
N ASP A 416 -15.78 22.65 -26.35
CA ASP A 416 -15.01 21.53 -26.92
C ASP A 416 -15.59 20.16 -26.50
N ASN A 417 -16.60 19.71 -27.24
CA ASN A 417 -17.26 18.43 -27.02
C ASN A 417 -16.30 17.24 -27.05
N GLU A 418 -15.25 17.26 -27.87
CA GLU A 418 -14.26 16.18 -27.93
C GLU A 418 -13.40 16.16 -26.66
N ALA A 419 -12.94 17.33 -26.20
CA ALA A 419 -12.20 17.42 -24.95
C ALA A 419 -13.04 16.94 -23.76
N ILE A 420 -14.32 17.31 -23.68
CA ILE A 420 -15.20 16.84 -22.59
C ILE A 420 -15.26 15.30 -22.57
N LYS A 421 -15.49 14.67 -23.72
CA LYS A 421 -15.55 13.20 -23.82
C LYS A 421 -14.24 12.52 -23.46
N ILE A 422 -13.11 13.06 -23.90
CA ILE A 422 -11.80 12.45 -23.69
C ILE A 422 -11.31 12.67 -22.25
N LEU A 423 -11.49 13.87 -21.69
CA LEU A 423 -11.12 14.19 -20.32
C LEU A 423 -12.06 13.53 -19.30
N SER A 424 -13.33 13.36 -19.66
CA SER A 424 -14.39 12.70 -18.86
C SER A 424 -14.42 13.23 -17.41
N SER A 425 -14.10 12.43 -16.38
CA SER A 425 -14.12 12.88 -14.98
C SER A 425 -13.25 14.12 -14.70
N GLY A 426 -12.18 14.35 -15.48
CA GLY A 426 -11.38 15.57 -15.38
C GLY A 426 -12.19 16.82 -15.72
N ALA A 427 -12.91 16.81 -16.84
CA ALA A 427 -13.77 17.92 -17.26
C ALA A 427 -15.05 18.00 -16.41
N THR A 428 -15.70 16.88 -16.13
CA THR A 428 -16.91 16.83 -15.31
C THR A 428 -16.67 17.41 -13.91
N ASN A 429 -15.60 17.00 -13.23
CA ASN A 429 -15.26 17.55 -11.93
C ASN A 429 -14.99 19.05 -11.99
N PHE A 430 -14.25 19.50 -13.01
CA PHE A 430 -13.99 20.92 -13.21
C PHE A 430 -15.29 21.71 -13.34
N PHE A 431 -16.24 21.26 -14.17
CA PHE A 431 -17.52 21.93 -14.36
C PHE A 431 -18.33 22.03 -13.08
N TYR A 432 -18.49 20.95 -12.30
CA TYR A 432 -19.24 21.00 -11.04
C TYR A 432 -18.57 21.85 -9.97
N LEU A 433 -17.23 21.84 -9.90
CA LEU A 433 -16.48 22.70 -8.99
C LEU A 433 -16.63 24.18 -9.35
N VAL A 434 -16.54 24.52 -10.64
CA VAL A 434 -16.79 25.88 -11.12
C VAL A 434 -18.24 26.29 -10.87
N GLY A 435 -19.19 25.38 -11.13
CA GLY A 435 -20.62 25.59 -10.88
C GLY A 435 -20.89 25.96 -9.42
N GLU A 436 -20.29 25.21 -8.48
CA GLU A 436 -20.43 25.49 -7.05
C GLU A 436 -19.72 26.79 -6.63
N TYR A 437 -18.54 27.08 -7.19
CA TYR A 437 -17.73 28.25 -6.84
C TYR A 437 -18.31 29.56 -7.38
N LEU A 438 -18.73 29.57 -8.65
CA LEU A 438 -19.26 30.74 -9.35
C LEU A 438 -20.80 30.80 -9.34
N LYS A 439 -21.48 29.83 -8.72
CA LYS A 439 -22.95 29.70 -8.70
C LYS A 439 -23.56 29.60 -10.11
N ILE A 440 -22.89 28.84 -10.97
CA ILE A 440 -23.35 28.53 -12.34
C ILE A 440 -24.09 27.19 -12.31
N LYS A 441 -25.30 27.15 -12.90
CA LYS A 441 -26.04 25.89 -13.08
C LYS A 441 -25.36 25.04 -14.16
N ILE A 442 -25.11 23.77 -13.83
CA ILE A 442 -24.51 22.81 -14.77
C ILE A 442 -25.62 22.09 -15.54
N ASP A 443 -25.45 21.99 -16.85
CA ASP A 443 -26.35 21.22 -17.72
C ASP A 443 -25.90 19.75 -17.73
N THR A 444 -26.37 19.02 -16.73
CA THR A 444 -26.06 17.60 -16.52
C THR A 444 -26.51 16.74 -17.69
N LYS A 445 -27.67 17.05 -18.27
CA LYS A 445 -28.19 16.39 -19.47
C LYS A 445 -27.25 16.53 -20.65
N LYS A 446 -26.75 17.74 -20.96
CA LYS A 446 -25.79 17.95 -22.06
C LYS A 446 -24.52 17.10 -21.87
N LEU A 447 -23.99 17.03 -20.64
CA LEU A 447 -22.81 16.21 -20.35
C LEU A 447 -23.10 14.71 -20.51
N PHE A 448 -24.27 14.25 -20.08
CA PHE A 448 -24.70 12.88 -20.27
C PHE A 448 -24.87 12.53 -21.76
N ASP A 449 -25.58 13.36 -22.53
CA ASP A 449 -25.81 13.13 -23.96
C ASP A 449 -24.47 13.03 -24.73
N LEU A 450 -23.44 13.80 -24.31
CA LEU A 450 -22.08 13.66 -24.85
C LEU A 450 -21.45 12.30 -24.55
N SER A 451 -21.61 11.79 -23.33
CA SER A 451 -21.15 10.43 -22.98
C SER A 451 -21.82 9.38 -23.86
N GLU A 452 -23.08 9.58 -24.26
CA GLU A 452 -23.80 8.61 -25.08
C GLU A 452 -23.21 8.40 -26.47
N THR A 453 -22.55 9.43 -27.01
CA THR A 453 -21.89 9.37 -28.32
C THR A 453 -20.62 8.50 -28.33
N VAL A 454 -20.09 8.14 -27.14
CA VAL A 454 -18.88 7.33 -27.02
C VAL A 454 -19.24 5.85 -27.27
N LYS A 455 -18.69 5.29 -28.35
CA LYS A 455 -18.79 3.84 -28.62
C LYS A 455 -17.93 3.08 -27.61
N ILE A 456 -18.58 2.36 -26.69
CA ILE A 456 -17.90 1.48 -25.74
C ILE A 456 -17.34 0.30 -26.53
N LYS A 457 -16.02 0.24 -26.64
CA LYS A 457 -15.28 -0.92 -27.17
C LYS A 457 -14.77 -1.73 -25.99
N VAL A 458 -14.44 -2.99 -26.24
CA VAL A 458 -13.76 -3.87 -25.27
C VAL A 458 -12.30 -3.44 -25.11
N ASP A 459 -12.12 -2.27 -24.50
CA ASP A 459 -10.84 -1.63 -24.24
C ASP A 459 -10.83 -1.08 -22.82
N ARG A 460 -9.72 -1.30 -22.12
CA ARG A 460 -9.59 -0.93 -20.71
C ARG A 460 -9.77 0.52 -20.42
N GLU A 461 -9.09 1.34 -21.20
CA GLU A 461 -9.05 2.76 -20.94
C GLU A 461 -10.35 3.42 -21.36
N ILE A 462 -11.00 2.93 -22.42
CA ILE A 462 -12.33 3.39 -22.83
C ILE A 462 -13.38 3.05 -21.77
N ILE A 463 -13.46 1.80 -21.31
CA ILE A 463 -14.43 1.36 -20.30
C ILE A 463 -14.24 2.15 -19.00
N LYS A 464 -12.99 2.26 -18.54
CA LYS A 464 -12.66 3.01 -17.33
C LYS A 464 -13.04 4.48 -17.45
N ARG A 465 -12.67 5.13 -18.55
CA ARG A 465 -12.99 6.54 -18.81
C ARG A 465 -14.50 6.78 -18.82
N GLU A 466 -15.24 5.95 -19.55
CA GLU A 466 -16.69 6.10 -19.69
C GLU A 466 -17.39 5.93 -18.35
N PHE A 467 -17.02 4.89 -17.60
CA PHE A 467 -17.57 4.66 -16.28
C PHE A 467 -17.36 5.86 -15.35
N TYR A 468 -16.12 6.39 -15.28
CA TYR A 468 -15.84 7.57 -14.46
C TYR A 468 -16.44 8.87 -15.03
N PHE A 469 -16.79 8.93 -16.31
CA PHE A 469 -17.60 10.04 -16.81
C PHE A 469 -18.96 10.01 -16.13
N LEU A 470 -19.64 8.86 -16.21
CA LEU A 470 -21.00 8.66 -15.70
C LEU A 470 -21.07 8.80 -14.18
N SER A 471 -20.17 8.15 -13.43
CA SER A 471 -20.18 8.24 -11.97
C SER A 471 -19.94 9.67 -11.48
N HIS A 472 -19.05 10.43 -12.14
CA HIS A 472 -18.77 11.81 -11.76
C HIS A 472 -19.86 12.81 -12.17
N LEU A 473 -20.82 12.45 -13.03
CA LEU A 473 -22.05 13.24 -13.19
C LEU A 473 -22.85 13.21 -11.88
N ILE A 474 -23.00 12.03 -11.29
CA ILE A 474 -23.77 11.82 -10.06
C ILE A 474 -23.03 12.40 -8.85
N ILE A 475 -21.74 12.10 -8.72
CA ILE A 475 -20.90 12.64 -7.64
C ILE A 475 -20.85 14.17 -7.73
N GLY A 476 -20.75 14.72 -8.94
CA GLY A 476 -20.80 16.16 -9.18
C GLY A 476 -22.13 16.79 -8.77
N GLU A 477 -23.26 16.17 -9.13
CA GLU A 477 -24.60 16.60 -8.72
C GLU A 477 -24.78 16.58 -7.19
N THR A 478 -24.14 15.66 -6.46
CA THR A 478 -24.11 15.69 -4.98
C THR A 478 -23.11 16.70 -4.40
N CYS A 479 -22.49 17.53 -5.24
CA CYS A 479 -21.39 18.42 -4.87
C CYS A 479 -20.32 17.65 -4.08
N PHE A 480 -19.87 16.52 -4.62
CA PHE A 480 -18.88 15.63 -4.00
C PHE A 480 -19.31 15.17 -2.60
N TYR A 481 -20.53 14.62 -2.51
CA TYR A 481 -21.17 14.13 -1.28
C TYR A 481 -21.55 15.19 -0.25
N THR A 482 -21.37 16.49 -0.55
CA THR A 482 -21.66 17.57 0.43
C THR A 482 -23.13 18.00 0.47
N LYS A 483 -23.96 17.52 -0.46
CA LYS A 483 -25.43 17.69 -0.46
C LYS A 483 -26.14 16.42 -0.92
N LYS A 484 -27.35 16.20 -0.42
CA LYS A 484 -28.18 15.03 -0.74
C LYS A 484 -29.04 15.21 -2.01
N ASN A 485 -29.50 16.44 -2.26
CA ASN A 485 -30.45 16.69 -3.35
C ASN A 485 -29.74 16.85 -4.69
N LEU A 486 -30.19 16.09 -5.69
CA LEU A 486 -29.77 16.20 -7.08
C LEU A 486 -30.65 17.21 -7.80
N SER A 487 -30.06 18.03 -8.66
CA SER A 487 -30.80 18.98 -9.49
C SER A 487 -31.36 18.34 -10.76
N ASP A 488 -30.72 17.26 -11.24
CA ASP A 488 -31.16 16.46 -12.38
C ASP A 488 -31.09 14.95 -12.06
N ALA A 489 -32.04 14.51 -11.22
CA ALA A 489 -32.13 13.10 -10.81
C ALA A 489 -32.47 12.15 -11.98
N GLU A 490 -33.22 12.62 -12.97
CA GLU A 490 -33.62 11.82 -14.14
C GLU A 490 -32.39 11.45 -14.99
N THR A 491 -31.55 12.44 -15.33
CA THR A 491 -30.31 12.17 -16.06
C THR A 491 -29.35 11.30 -15.24
N CYS A 492 -29.25 11.53 -13.93
CA CYS A 492 -28.44 10.69 -13.04
C CYS A 492 -28.92 9.22 -13.02
N MET A 493 -30.24 8.99 -13.05
CA MET A 493 -30.81 7.64 -13.17
C MET A 493 -30.45 6.97 -14.51
N ARG A 494 -30.47 7.72 -15.62
CA ARG A 494 -29.98 7.23 -16.93
C ARG A 494 -28.49 6.85 -16.86
N ALA A 495 -27.68 7.66 -16.19
CA ALA A 495 -26.25 7.39 -15.97
C ALA A 495 -26.01 6.09 -15.19
N VAL A 496 -26.72 5.85 -14.09
CA VAL A 496 -26.60 4.59 -13.32
C VAL A 496 -26.98 3.38 -14.16
N LYS A 497 -28.07 3.43 -14.93
CA LYS A 497 -28.47 2.31 -15.80
C LYS A 497 -27.41 1.99 -16.85
N ARG A 498 -26.77 3.01 -17.42
CA ARG A 498 -25.64 2.85 -18.36
C ARG A 498 -24.41 2.27 -17.67
N MET A 499 -24.09 2.68 -16.44
CA MET A 499 -23.02 2.08 -15.63
C MET A 499 -23.29 0.61 -15.34
N GLU A 500 -24.54 0.23 -15.02
CA GLU A 500 -24.93 -1.15 -14.79
C GLU A 500 -24.68 -2.01 -16.04
N GLN A 501 -25.03 -1.50 -17.22
CA GLN A 501 -24.77 -2.17 -18.50
C GLN A 501 -23.27 -2.38 -18.73
N ILE A 502 -22.46 -1.35 -18.49
CA ILE A 502 -20.99 -1.44 -18.58
C ILE A 502 -20.44 -2.55 -17.68
N ILE A 503 -20.94 -2.65 -16.44
CA ILE A 503 -20.52 -3.70 -15.49
C ILE A 503 -20.97 -5.07 -15.98
N ARG A 504 -22.20 -5.23 -16.50
CA ARG A 504 -22.69 -6.51 -17.05
C ARG A 504 -21.80 -7.00 -18.19
N ASP A 505 -21.45 -6.12 -19.12
CA ASP A 505 -20.69 -6.49 -20.32
C ASP A 505 -19.20 -6.74 -20.05
N SER A 506 -18.67 -6.21 -18.95
CA SER A 506 -17.23 -6.21 -18.64
C SER A 506 -16.90 -6.61 -17.21
N TYR A 507 -17.75 -7.42 -16.56
CA TYR A 507 -17.70 -7.71 -15.12
C TYR A 507 -16.31 -8.12 -14.61
N PHE A 508 -15.67 -9.09 -15.27
CA PHE A 508 -14.34 -9.60 -14.90
C PHE A 508 -13.17 -8.72 -15.34
N ARG A 509 -13.46 -7.63 -16.05
CA ARG A 509 -12.47 -6.68 -16.59
C ARG A 509 -12.54 -5.31 -15.92
N ILE A 510 -13.52 -5.09 -15.05
CA ILE A 510 -13.69 -3.84 -14.29
C ILE A 510 -13.18 -4.04 -12.87
N SER A 511 -12.59 -2.98 -12.28
CA SER A 511 -12.07 -3.06 -10.92
C SER A 511 -13.17 -3.08 -9.87
N LEU A 512 -12.86 -3.67 -8.72
CA LEU A 512 -13.79 -3.68 -7.59
C LEU A 512 -14.10 -2.26 -7.07
N ASP A 513 -13.19 -1.30 -7.25
CA ASP A 513 -13.41 0.13 -6.97
C ASP A 513 -14.58 0.69 -7.79
N MET A 514 -14.61 0.42 -9.10
CA MET A 514 -15.68 0.87 -9.99
C MET A 514 -17.00 0.21 -9.61
N LYS A 515 -16.98 -1.09 -9.30
CA LYS A 515 -18.18 -1.81 -8.83
C LYS A 515 -18.76 -1.18 -7.56
N PHE A 516 -17.93 -0.84 -6.57
CA PHE A 516 -18.40 -0.16 -5.36
C PHE A 516 -18.85 1.28 -5.61
N GLU A 517 -18.16 2.03 -6.47
CA GLU A 517 -18.60 3.37 -6.84
C GLU A 517 -19.97 3.35 -7.52
N PHE A 518 -20.25 2.35 -8.35
CA PHE A 518 -21.57 2.10 -8.91
C PHE A 518 -22.62 1.87 -7.81
N ILE A 519 -22.37 1.00 -6.84
CA ILE A 519 -23.32 0.77 -5.73
C ILE A 519 -23.54 2.03 -4.90
N VAL A 520 -22.50 2.83 -4.62
CA VAL A 520 -22.67 4.14 -3.95
C VAL A 520 -23.57 5.06 -4.77
N CYS A 521 -23.41 5.10 -6.09
CA CYS A 521 -24.28 5.88 -6.99
C CYS A 521 -25.73 5.35 -6.97
N CYS A 522 -25.92 4.03 -6.97
CA CYS A 522 -27.24 3.40 -6.80
C CYS A 522 -27.90 3.86 -5.49
N GLN A 523 -27.16 3.86 -4.38
CA GLN A 523 -27.66 4.31 -3.07
C GLN A 523 -27.94 5.81 -2.96
N ILE A 524 -27.30 6.64 -3.78
CA ILE A 524 -27.62 8.08 -3.88
C ILE A 524 -28.98 8.28 -4.55
N LEU A 525 -29.29 7.43 -5.54
CA LEU A 525 -30.49 7.52 -6.37
C LEU A 525 -31.64 6.60 -5.94
N ASP A 526 -31.47 5.87 -4.83
CA ASP A 526 -32.40 4.82 -4.37
C ASP A 526 -32.73 3.78 -5.46
N TYR A 527 -31.72 3.44 -6.28
CA TYR A 527 -31.82 2.44 -7.33
C TYR A 527 -31.36 1.08 -6.82
N LYS A 528 -32.18 0.03 -6.99
CA LYS A 528 -31.82 -1.35 -6.65
C LYS A 528 -31.29 -2.07 -7.87
N SER A 529 -29.99 -2.40 -7.87
CA SER A 529 -29.37 -3.11 -9.00
C SER A 529 -29.43 -4.62 -8.82
N GLY A 530 -29.65 -5.34 -9.92
CA GLY A 530 -29.54 -6.80 -9.93
C GLY A 530 -28.10 -7.33 -9.78
N LEU A 531 -27.09 -6.45 -9.74
CA LEU A 531 -25.68 -6.83 -9.59
C LEU A 531 -25.19 -6.87 -8.15
N GLU A 532 -25.96 -6.34 -7.19
CA GLU A 532 -25.54 -6.22 -5.78
C GLU A 532 -25.07 -7.55 -5.19
N GLY A 533 -25.86 -8.63 -5.35
CA GLY A 533 -25.48 -9.94 -4.81
C GLY A 533 -24.23 -10.55 -5.44
N ILE A 534 -23.97 -10.27 -6.73
CA ILE A 534 -22.78 -10.77 -7.43
C ILE A 534 -21.53 -10.02 -6.94
N ILE A 535 -21.63 -8.71 -6.77
CA ILE A 535 -20.56 -7.85 -6.26
C ILE A 535 -20.26 -8.19 -4.79
N ASP A 536 -21.28 -8.42 -3.98
CA ASP A 536 -21.12 -8.87 -2.58
C ASP A 536 -20.37 -10.21 -2.53
N GLY A 537 -20.72 -11.18 -3.39
CA GLY A 537 -20.01 -12.47 -3.46
C GLY A 537 -18.55 -12.35 -3.93
N GLU A 538 -18.22 -11.41 -4.81
CA GLU A 538 -16.81 -11.12 -5.17
C GLU A 538 -16.03 -10.50 -4.01
N THR A 539 -16.68 -9.61 -3.26
CA THR A 539 -16.09 -8.88 -2.14
C THR A 539 -15.50 -9.83 -1.10
N GLU A 540 -16.24 -10.88 -0.71
CA GLU A 540 -15.80 -11.88 0.26
C GLU A 540 -14.51 -12.63 -0.16
N ARG A 541 -14.27 -12.73 -1.47
CA ARG A 541 -13.08 -13.39 -2.05
C ARG A 541 -11.95 -12.41 -2.38
N SER A 542 -12.16 -11.13 -2.14
CA SER A 542 -11.23 -10.05 -2.51
C SER A 542 -10.53 -9.46 -1.29
N LEU A 543 -10.02 -10.33 -0.42
CA LEU A 543 -9.33 -9.95 0.81
C LEU A 543 -7.80 -9.90 0.63
N SER A 544 -7.15 -9.01 1.38
CA SER A 544 -5.69 -8.97 1.50
C SER A 544 -5.13 -10.28 2.03
N VAL A 545 -3.82 -10.52 1.87
CA VAL A 545 -3.14 -11.71 2.45
C VAL A 545 -3.43 -11.87 3.94
N SER A 546 -3.59 -10.74 4.64
CA SER A 546 -3.90 -10.71 6.05
C SER A 546 -5.38 -10.61 6.36
N GLY A 547 -6.29 -10.64 5.39
CA GLY A 547 -7.75 -10.64 5.61
C GLY A 547 -8.36 -9.33 6.14
N ASN A 548 -7.57 -8.28 6.41
CA ASN A 548 -8.05 -7.10 7.13
C ASN A 548 -8.59 -5.96 6.25
N PHE A 549 -8.46 -6.08 4.92
CA PHE A 549 -8.93 -5.07 3.97
C PHE A 549 -9.11 -5.67 2.58
N LEU A 550 -9.94 -5.02 1.75
CA LEU A 550 -10.27 -5.44 0.41
C LEU A 550 -9.19 -5.06 -0.61
N VAL A 551 -8.87 -6.00 -1.50
CA VAL A 551 -7.90 -5.87 -2.59
C VAL A 551 -8.53 -6.34 -3.89
N ASP A 552 -8.13 -5.79 -5.04
CA ASP A 552 -8.68 -6.23 -6.32
C ASP A 552 -7.91 -7.49 -6.80
N THR A 553 -8.58 -8.64 -6.74
CA THR A 553 -8.01 -9.97 -7.04
C THR A 553 -8.59 -10.61 -8.31
N HIS A 554 -9.78 -10.21 -8.75
CA HIS A 554 -10.53 -10.87 -9.82
C HIS A 554 -10.53 -10.10 -11.14
N ASN A 555 -9.93 -8.89 -11.16
CA ASN A 555 -9.80 -8.10 -12.37
C ASN A 555 -8.73 -8.65 -13.31
N ALA A 556 -9.15 -9.12 -14.48
CA ALA A 556 -8.30 -9.71 -15.50
C ALA A 556 -7.21 -8.76 -16.05
N TRP A 557 -7.34 -7.44 -15.86
CA TRP A 557 -6.37 -6.44 -16.32
C TRP A 557 -5.32 -6.06 -15.26
N ILE A 558 -5.35 -6.69 -14.09
CA ILE A 558 -4.32 -6.50 -13.07
C ILE A 558 -3.22 -7.55 -13.25
N HIS A 559 -2.06 -7.09 -13.72
CA HIS A 559 -0.82 -7.85 -13.66
C HIS A 559 0.04 -7.30 -12.51
N GLY A 560 -0.03 -7.92 -11.33
CA GLY A 560 0.87 -7.59 -10.22
C GLY A 560 0.26 -7.68 -8.81
N PHE A 561 1.08 -7.36 -7.81
CA PHE A 561 0.75 -7.48 -6.38
C PHE A 561 -0.23 -6.38 -5.93
N GLY A 562 -1.54 -6.63 -6.10
CA GLY A 562 -2.64 -5.75 -5.70
C GLY A 562 -2.86 -5.61 -4.18
N HIS A 563 -2.01 -6.23 -3.35
CA HIS A 563 -2.20 -6.32 -1.91
C HIS A 563 -1.57 -5.17 -1.10
N LYS A 564 -1.79 -3.92 -1.53
CA LYS A 564 -1.22 -2.75 -0.83
C LYS A 564 -2.31 -2.00 -0.09
N PHE A 565 -2.09 -1.74 1.20
CA PHE A 565 -3.03 -0.98 2.04
C PHE A 565 -3.33 0.40 1.45
N ALA A 566 -2.29 1.20 1.21
CA ALA A 566 -2.40 2.55 0.63
C ALA A 566 -3.12 2.60 -0.74
N ARG A 567 -2.90 1.61 -1.62
CA ARG A 567 -3.58 1.57 -2.93
C ARG A 567 -5.01 1.05 -2.86
N SER A 568 -5.41 0.49 -1.73
CA SER A 568 -6.75 -0.07 -1.53
C SER A 568 -7.68 0.86 -0.76
N GLU A 569 -7.17 2.03 -0.33
CA GLU A 569 -7.90 3.03 0.43
C GLU A 569 -9.25 3.37 -0.20
N HIS A 570 -9.26 3.77 -1.47
CA HIS A 570 -10.49 4.16 -2.18
C HIS A 570 -11.55 3.05 -2.21
N ARG A 571 -11.14 1.81 -2.53
CA ARG A 571 -12.03 0.65 -2.55
C ARG A 571 -12.66 0.38 -1.18
N ASN A 572 -11.86 0.44 -0.12
CA ASN A 572 -12.34 0.13 1.22
C ASN A 572 -13.26 1.24 1.75
N VAL A 573 -12.98 2.52 1.47
CA VAL A 573 -13.92 3.59 1.86
C VAL A 573 -15.25 3.48 1.13
N LEU A 574 -15.24 3.17 -0.17
CA LEU A 574 -16.49 2.95 -0.92
C LEU A 574 -17.28 1.78 -0.34
N TYR A 575 -16.62 0.67 0.01
CA TYR A 575 -17.29 -0.47 0.65
C TYR A 575 -17.93 -0.09 1.99
N LEU A 576 -17.24 0.69 2.83
CA LEU A 576 -17.80 1.16 4.10
C LEU A 576 -18.93 2.19 3.93
N MET A 577 -18.93 2.96 2.84
CA MET A 577 -20.06 3.82 2.50
C MET A 577 -21.31 3.00 2.19
N ILE A 578 -21.14 1.87 1.49
CA ILE A 578 -22.24 0.97 1.10
C ILE A 578 -22.90 0.32 2.32
N ASP A 579 -22.11 -0.21 3.25
CA ASP A 579 -22.63 -1.01 4.37
C ASP A 579 -23.48 -0.22 5.37
N ASN A 580 -23.13 1.03 5.66
CA ASN A 580 -23.80 1.85 6.68
C ASN A 580 -25.27 2.25 6.35
N LYS A 581 -25.78 1.90 5.16
CA LYS A 581 -27.19 2.09 4.76
C LYS A 581 -28.03 0.81 4.77
N LYS A 582 -27.41 -0.36 4.97
CA LYS A 582 -28.10 -1.64 5.17
C LYS A 582 -28.40 -1.82 6.66
#